data_AF-A0A7R8X0D4-F1
#
_entry.id   AF-A0A7R8X0D4-F1
#
_cell.length_a   1.000
_cell.length_b   1.000
_cell.length_c   1.000
_cell.angle_alpha   90.00
_cell.angle_beta   90.00
_cell.angle_gamma   90.00
#
_symmetry.space_group_name_H-M   'P 1'
#
loop_
_entity.id
_entity.type
_entity.pdbx_description
1 polymer ?
#
loop_
_entity_poly.entity_id
_entity_poly.type
_entity_poly.pdbx_seq_one_letter_code
_entity_poly.pdbx_strand_id
1 'polypeptide(L)'
;MPLEQMKSWFSEKGEPAFRAVQVYKWVHQAGVDDFSAMTNLSKKLRERLIIEAEIKAPDVVMDQPSSDGTRKWLFRLHDGQCIEVNERPVTNVVMMGMGEPLLNYDNVVNAMGMMLDDLAYGLSRRRVTVSTSGVVPALNRLGDDIEVALAVSLHAPNDELRDQLVPLNKKYPIDVLLAACHKYLDSRGNREKVTFEYVLLAGVNDQPEHASQLAKLMKTIPSK
;
A
#
# COMPACT_ATOMS: atom_id res chain seq x y z
N MET A 1 -3.24 0.20 14.04
CA MET A 1 -4.59 -0.41 14.21
C MET A 1 -5.60 0.52 13.56
N PRO A 2 -6.47 0.04 12.65
CA PRO A 2 -7.53 0.85 12.05
C PRO A 2 -8.47 1.46 13.10
N LEU A 3 -9.07 2.62 12.80
CA LEU A 3 -9.87 3.38 13.76
C LEU A 3 -11.04 2.57 14.34
N GLU A 4 -11.77 1.80 13.53
CA GLU A 4 -12.90 0.99 14.02
C GLU A 4 -12.45 -0.10 14.99
N GLN A 5 -11.32 -0.74 14.74
CA GLN A 5 -10.73 -1.70 15.69
C GLN A 5 -10.31 -1.01 16.99
N MET A 6 -9.75 0.21 16.90
CA MET A 6 -9.40 1.01 18.07
C MET A 6 -10.64 1.41 18.88
N LYS A 7 -11.74 1.81 18.22
CA LYS A 7 -13.01 2.11 18.88
C LYS A 7 -13.57 0.89 19.63
N SER A 8 -13.52 -0.29 19.02
CA SER A 8 -13.93 -1.54 19.67
C SER A 8 -13.07 -1.84 20.90
N TRP A 9 -11.75 -1.74 20.77
CA TRP A 9 -10.81 -1.97 21.89
C TRP A 9 -11.03 -1.00 23.06
N PHE A 10 -11.32 0.28 22.78
CA PHE A 10 -11.67 1.25 23.83
C PHE A 10 -13.01 0.90 24.50
N SER A 11 -14.00 0.48 23.69
CA SER A 11 -15.33 0.11 24.18
C SER A 11 -15.28 -1.11 25.11
N GLU A 12 -14.49 -2.13 24.76
CA GLU A 12 -14.23 -3.31 25.61
C GLU A 12 -13.62 -2.95 26.97
N LYS A 13 -12.92 -1.81 27.04
CA LYS A 13 -12.29 -1.29 28.27
C LYS A 13 -13.14 -0.26 29.01
N GLY A 14 -14.41 -0.14 28.64
CA GLY A 14 -15.37 0.77 29.26
C GLY A 14 -15.12 2.25 28.94
N GLU A 15 -14.36 2.55 27.89
CA GLU A 15 -14.19 3.93 27.41
C GLU A 15 -15.12 4.21 26.23
N PRO A 16 -15.66 5.44 26.13
CA PRO A 16 -16.47 5.82 24.99
C PRO A 16 -15.61 5.92 23.71
N ALA A 17 -16.20 5.54 22.57
CA ALA A 17 -15.52 5.46 21.27
C ALA A 17 -14.80 6.75 20.83
N PHE A 18 -15.24 7.94 21.29
CA PHE A 18 -14.56 9.20 20.96
C PHE A 18 -13.15 9.29 21.56
N ARG A 19 -12.84 8.53 22.62
CA ARG A 19 -11.47 8.46 23.19
C ARG A 19 -10.50 7.77 22.23
N ALA A 20 -10.95 6.74 21.52
CA ALA A 20 -10.18 6.13 20.45
C ALA A 20 -9.86 7.17 19.36
N VAL A 21 -10.84 7.98 18.95
CA VAL A 21 -10.63 9.05 17.96
C VAL A 21 -9.58 10.06 18.45
N GLN A 22 -9.60 10.46 19.72
CA GLN A 22 -8.59 11.38 20.27
C GLN A 22 -7.19 10.79 20.19
N VAL A 23 -7.00 9.54 20.62
CA VAL A 23 -5.70 8.84 20.56
C VAL A 23 -5.25 8.69 19.11
N TYR A 24 -6.15 8.27 18.22
CA TYR A 24 -5.87 8.08 16.80
C TYR A 24 -5.32 9.35 16.14
N LYS A 25 -5.91 10.52 16.43
CA LYS A 25 -5.42 11.81 15.93
C LYS A 25 -4.05 12.18 16.52
N TRP A 26 -3.81 11.93 17.81
CA TRP A 26 -2.49 12.15 18.41
C TRP A 26 -1.41 11.32 17.71
N VAL A 27 -1.68 10.05 17.47
CA VAL A 27 -0.73 9.14 16.81
C VAL A 27 -0.48 9.56 15.37
N HIS A 28 -1.54 9.75 14.58
CA HIS A 28 -1.40 9.84 13.12
C HIS A 28 -1.31 11.27 12.58
N GLN A 29 -1.98 12.25 13.21
CA GLN A 29 -1.92 13.65 12.77
C GLN A 29 -0.82 14.42 13.49
N ALA A 30 -0.63 14.18 14.79
CA ALA A 30 0.39 14.86 15.58
C ALA A 30 1.72 14.10 15.68
N GLY A 31 1.76 12.82 15.27
CA GLY A 31 2.98 12.00 15.31
C GLY A 31 3.47 11.70 16.73
N VAL A 32 2.57 11.70 17.72
CA VAL A 32 2.91 11.48 19.13
C VAL A 32 2.79 10.01 19.48
N ASP A 33 3.88 9.42 19.95
CA ASP A 33 4.00 8.04 20.42
C ASP A 33 3.97 7.90 21.95
N ASP A 34 4.06 9.00 22.69
CA ASP A 34 3.94 9.04 24.15
C ASP A 34 2.52 9.40 24.62
N PHE A 35 1.85 8.45 25.29
CA PHE A 35 0.53 8.67 25.90
C PHE A 35 0.53 9.78 26.95
N SER A 36 1.65 10.04 27.63
CA SER A 36 1.73 11.07 28.68
C SER A 36 1.50 12.48 28.09
N ALA A 37 1.92 12.70 26.84
CA ALA A 37 1.81 13.96 26.12
C ALA A 37 0.38 14.27 25.63
N MET A 38 -0.55 13.32 25.66
CA MET A 38 -1.92 13.48 25.13
C MET A 38 -2.82 14.27 26.09
N THR A 39 -2.66 15.59 26.13
CA THR A 39 -3.26 16.50 27.15
C THR A 39 -4.78 16.54 27.20
N ASN A 40 -5.47 16.13 26.13
CA ASN A 40 -6.94 16.07 26.07
C ASN A 40 -7.54 14.75 26.60
N LEU A 41 -6.69 13.84 27.10
CA LEU A 41 -7.08 12.61 27.81
C LEU A 41 -7.01 12.81 29.32
N SER A 42 -7.89 12.12 30.06
CA SER A 42 -7.84 12.15 31.52
C SER A 42 -6.54 11.52 32.03
N LYS A 43 -6.06 11.95 33.21
CA LYS A 43 -4.87 11.36 33.86
C LYS A 43 -5.02 9.84 34.02
N LYS A 44 -6.17 9.39 34.52
CA LYS A 44 -6.52 7.98 34.69
C LYS A 44 -6.41 7.18 33.37
N LEU A 45 -6.88 7.75 32.25
CA LEU A 45 -6.82 7.07 30.95
C LEU A 45 -5.39 6.95 30.44
N ARG A 46 -4.59 8.02 30.55
CA ARG A 46 -3.16 8.00 30.15
C ARG A 46 -2.38 6.96 30.93
N GLU A 47 -2.54 6.95 32.26
CA GLU A 47 -1.86 5.97 33.14
C GLU A 47 -2.21 4.53 32.77
N ARG A 48 -3.48 4.25 32.44
CA ARG A 48 -3.88 2.92 31.98
C ARG A 48 -3.30 2.56 30.61
N LEU A 49 -3.31 3.49 29.65
CA LEU A 49 -2.77 3.23 28.30
C LEU A 49 -1.28 2.91 28.32
N ILE A 50 -0.51 3.58 29.17
CA ILE A 50 0.94 3.31 29.36
C ILE A 50 1.19 1.87 29.83
N ILE A 51 0.26 1.28 30.58
CA ILE A 51 0.39 -0.10 31.10
C ILE A 51 -0.10 -1.13 30.08
N GLU A 52 -1.15 -0.82 29.33
CA GLU A 52 -1.89 -1.80 28.52
C GLU A 52 -1.56 -1.77 27.02
N ALA A 53 -0.89 -0.72 26.53
CA ALA A 53 -0.62 -0.52 25.11
C ALA A 53 0.74 0.16 24.88
N GLU A 54 1.21 0.10 23.64
CA GLU A 54 2.35 0.87 23.15
C GLU A 54 2.05 1.45 21.76
N ILE A 55 2.73 2.55 21.43
CA ILE A 55 2.78 3.10 20.08
C ILE A 55 4.23 2.98 19.62
N LYS A 56 4.50 2.03 18.73
CA LYS A 56 5.86 1.72 18.30
C LYS A 56 5.95 1.67 16.78
N ALA A 57 6.66 2.65 16.21
CA ALA A 57 7.06 2.61 14.81
C ALA A 57 8.28 1.67 14.63
N PRO A 58 8.49 1.12 13.43
CA PRO A 58 9.73 0.39 13.10
C PRO A 58 10.97 1.26 13.30
N ASP A 59 12.06 0.67 13.81
CA ASP A 59 13.33 1.38 14.00
C ASP A 59 13.98 1.69 12.65
N VAL A 60 14.54 2.88 12.43
CA VAL A 60 15.36 3.15 11.24
C VAL A 60 16.76 2.55 11.44
N VAL A 61 17.09 1.52 10.68
CA VAL A 61 18.42 0.86 10.62
C VAL A 61 19.39 1.64 9.75
N MET A 62 18.91 2.23 8.65
CA MET A 62 19.76 2.91 7.68
C MET A 62 19.03 4.10 7.08
N ASP A 63 19.80 5.12 6.75
CA ASP A 63 19.32 6.32 6.07
C ASP A 63 20.33 6.72 4.99
N GLN A 64 19.89 6.65 3.74
CA GLN A 64 20.70 6.93 2.56
C GLN A 64 20.08 8.07 1.77
N PRO A 65 20.50 9.32 2.01
CA PRO A 65 20.15 10.44 1.15
C PRO A 65 20.89 10.34 -0.20
N SER A 66 20.19 10.70 -1.27
CA SER A 66 20.70 10.83 -2.64
C SER A 66 20.80 12.30 -3.04
N SER A 67 21.63 12.60 -4.03
CA SER A 67 21.87 13.95 -4.54
C SER A 67 20.66 14.58 -5.25
N ASP A 68 19.70 13.77 -5.68
CA ASP A 68 18.45 14.20 -6.35
C ASP A 68 17.31 14.52 -5.36
N GLY A 69 17.56 14.40 -4.06
CA GLY A 69 16.55 14.60 -3.01
C GLY A 69 15.76 13.34 -2.65
N THR A 70 16.04 12.21 -3.30
CA THR A 70 15.57 10.89 -2.87
C THR A 70 16.25 10.53 -1.56
N ARG A 71 15.53 9.91 -0.63
CA ARG A 71 16.09 9.44 0.64
C ARG A 71 15.57 8.05 0.94
N LYS A 72 16.48 7.10 1.06
CA LYS A 72 16.16 5.69 1.24
C LYS A 72 16.39 5.33 2.69
N TRP A 73 15.31 5.11 3.44
CA TRP A 73 15.44 4.47 4.75
C TRP A 73 15.52 2.96 4.65
N LEU A 74 16.00 2.33 5.71
CA LEU A 74 15.86 0.92 5.96
C LEU A 74 15.30 0.79 7.37
N PHE A 75 14.07 0.33 7.54
CA PHE A 75 13.42 0.11 8.83
C PHE A 75 13.72 -1.30 9.33
N ARG A 76 13.72 -1.58 10.62
CA ARG A 76 13.73 -2.92 11.21
C ARG A 76 12.32 -3.28 11.63
N LEU A 77 11.83 -4.41 11.15
CA LEU A 77 10.59 -5.00 11.58
C LEU A 77 10.82 -5.82 12.86
N HIS A 78 9.73 -6.07 13.59
CA HIS A 78 9.74 -6.86 14.83
C HIS A 78 10.25 -8.31 14.65
N ASP A 79 10.18 -8.83 13.42
CA ASP A 79 10.70 -10.14 13.01
C ASP A 79 12.16 -10.11 12.51
N GLY A 80 12.79 -8.92 12.52
CA GLY A 80 14.16 -8.70 12.06
C GLY A 80 14.32 -8.33 10.58
N GLN A 81 13.25 -8.28 9.77
CA GLN A 81 13.31 -7.88 8.36
C GLN A 81 13.41 -6.35 8.19
N CYS A 82 13.59 -5.85 6.96
CA CYS A 82 13.75 -4.40 6.73
C CYS A 82 12.98 -3.77 5.54
N ILE A 83 12.56 -2.49 5.63
CA ILE A 83 11.69 -1.76 4.65
C ILE A 83 12.18 -0.32 4.33
N GLU A 84 11.80 0.36 3.24
CA GLU A 84 12.33 1.68 2.81
C GLU A 84 11.26 2.81 2.66
N VAL A 85 11.52 4.07 3.08
CA VAL A 85 10.59 5.27 2.96
C VAL A 85 11.39 6.61 2.77
N ASN A 86 10.75 7.80 2.54
CA ASN A 86 11.33 9.16 2.25
C ASN A 86 10.79 10.39 3.13
N GLU A 87 11.55 11.52 3.24
CA GLU A 87 11.44 12.61 4.29
C GLU A 87 10.76 13.97 3.96
N ARG A 88 9.69 14.00 3.19
CA ARG A 88 8.78 15.18 3.09
C ARG A 88 7.43 14.82 3.71
N PRO A 89 6.53 15.77 4.06
CA PRO A 89 5.14 15.39 4.33
C PRO A 89 4.66 14.53 3.17
N VAL A 90 4.38 13.26 3.48
CA VAL A 90 4.22 12.23 2.46
C VAL A 90 2.96 12.56 1.71
N THR A 91 3.10 12.97 0.45
CA THR A 91 1.96 13.28 -0.41
C THR A 91 1.51 12.06 -1.18
N ASN A 92 2.42 11.13 -1.45
CA ASN A 92 2.18 9.93 -2.25
C ASN A 92 2.85 8.72 -1.60
N VAL A 93 2.13 7.60 -1.55
CA VAL A 93 2.62 6.30 -1.09
C VAL A 93 2.45 5.30 -2.21
N VAL A 94 3.49 4.51 -2.45
CA VAL A 94 3.47 3.47 -3.47
C VAL A 94 4.02 2.18 -2.85
N MET A 95 3.22 1.12 -2.87
CA MET A 95 3.59 -0.20 -2.33
C MET A 95 4.41 -0.97 -3.37
N MET A 96 5.67 -0.56 -3.56
CA MET A 96 6.67 -1.18 -4.45
C MET A 96 7.95 -1.55 -3.70
N GLY A 97 7.85 -1.75 -2.38
CA GLY A 97 8.94 -2.26 -1.57
C GLY A 97 9.16 -3.76 -1.77
N MET A 98 9.78 -4.40 -0.78
CA MET A 98 9.97 -5.85 -0.82
C MET A 98 8.64 -6.60 -0.62
N GLY A 99 8.45 -7.65 -1.43
CA GLY A 99 7.32 -8.57 -1.32
C GLY A 99 6.13 -8.24 -2.23
N GLU A 100 5.18 -9.18 -2.34
CA GLU A 100 3.93 -9.00 -3.08
C GLU A 100 2.84 -8.51 -2.14
N PRO A 101 2.36 -7.25 -2.24
CA PRO A 101 1.40 -6.68 -1.30
C PRO A 101 0.12 -7.49 -1.18
N LEU A 102 -0.36 -8.07 -2.28
CA LEU A 102 -1.61 -8.84 -2.28
C LEU A 102 -1.51 -10.22 -1.61
N LEU A 103 -0.30 -10.70 -1.30
CA LEU A 103 -0.10 -11.88 -0.46
C LEU A 103 -0.11 -11.55 1.04
N ASN A 104 0.05 -10.27 1.41
CA ASN A 104 -0.09 -9.77 2.78
C ASN A 104 -1.37 -8.93 2.94
N TYR A 105 -2.47 -9.47 2.42
CA TYR A 105 -3.68 -8.71 2.08
C TYR A 105 -4.24 -7.89 3.25
N ASP A 106 -4.56 -8.53 4.37
CA ASP A 106 -5.27 -7.86 5.47
C ASP A 106 -4.44 -6.74 6.09
N ASN A 107 -3.13 -6.94 6.22
CA ASN A 107 -2.23 -5.91 6.75
C ASN A 107 -2.08 -4.74 5.78
N VAL A 108 -1.95 -5.01 4.48
CA VAL A 108 -1.80 -3.99 3.44
C VAL A 108 -3.09 -3.18 3.29
N VAL A 109 -4.26 -3.82 3.26
CA VAL A 109 -5.54 -3.11 3.19
C VAL A 109 -5.79 -2.25 4.42
N ASN A 110 -5.49 -2.76 5.62
CA ASN A 110 -5.59 -1.97 6.85
C ASN A 110 -4.64 -0.75 6.83
N ALA A 111 -3.40 -0.93 6.36
CA ALA A 111 -2.43 0.15 6.23
C ALA A 111 -2.90 1.22 5.23
N MET A 112 -3.35 0.82 4.04
CA MET A 112 -3.90 1.73 3.04
C MET A 112 -5.16 2.44 3.55
N GLY A 113 -6.04 1.74 4.27
CA GLY A 113 -7.21 2.35 4.91
C GLY A 113 -6.83 3.50 5.85
N MET A 114 -5.80 3.30 6.69
CA MET A 114 -5.28 4.37 7.55
C MET A 114 -4.63 5.52 6.75
N MET A 115 -3.97 5.22 5.62
CA MET A 115 -3.42 6.26 4.73
C MET A 115 -4.51 7.16 4.13
N LEU A 116 -5.68 6.61 3.82
CA LEU A 116 -6.80 7.35 3.23
C LEU A 116 -7.64 8.11 4.26
N ASP A 117 -7.64 7.68 5.52
CA ASP A 117 -8.50 8.23 6.57
C ASP A 117 -8.11 9.68 6.95
N ASP A 118 -9.08 10.60 6.89
CA ASP A 118 -8.93 12.02 7.24
C ASP A 118 -8.53 12.25 8.70
N LEU A 119 -8.86 11.31 9.59
CA LEU A 119 -8.46 11.35 10.99
C LEU A 119 -7.04 10.80 11.22
N ALA A 120 -6.42 10.27 10.17
CA ALA A 120 -5.01 9.90 10.11
C ALA A 120 -4.26 10.75 9.09
N TYR A 121 -3.90 10.20 7.92
CA TYR A 121 -3.03 10.87 6.95
C TYR A 121 -3.79 11.61 5.83
N GLY A 122 -5.08 11.31 5.63
CA GLY A 122 -5.94 12.01 4.67
C GLY A 122 -5.44 12.01 3.22
N LEU A 123 -4.72 10.96 2.81
CA LEU A 123 -4.23 10.86 1.44
C LEU A 123 -5.37 10.57 0.47
N SER A 124 -5.35 11.22 -0.68
CA SER A 124 -6.27 10.88 -1.76
C SER A 124 -6.03 9.45 -2.23
N ARG A 125 -7.09 8.71 -2.56
CA ARG A 125 -7.02 7.39 -3.23
C ARG A 125 -6.12 7.35 -4.46
N ARG A 126 -5.94 8.48 -5.16
CA ARG A 126 -5.04 8.60 -6.33
C ARG A 126 -3.56 8.72 -5.98
N ARG A 127 -3.26 8.93 -4.70
CA ARG A 127 -1.91 9.11 -4.17
C ARG A 127 -1.46 7.94 -3.31
N VAL A 128 -2.32 6.95 -3.09
CA VAL A 128 -1.97 5.65 -2.53
C VAL A 128 -2.04 4.64 -3.67
N THR A 129 -0.91 4.06 -4.04
CA THR A 129 -0.82 3.08 -5.13
C THR A 129 -0.38 1.74 -4.59
N VAL A 130 -1.12 0.68 -4.93
CA VAL A 130 -0.66 -0.70 -4.72
C VAL A 130 -0.10 -1.26 -6.03
N SER A 131 1.11 -1.82 -5.99
CA SER A 131 1.63 -2.62 -7.10
C SER A 131 1.39 -4.10 -6.85
N THR A 132 1.16 -4.86 -7.92
CA THR A 132 1.03 -6.32 -7.86
C THR A 132 1.61 -6.98 -9.11
N SER A 133 2.16 -8.17 -8.91
CA SER A 133 2.56 -9.11 -9.97
C SER A 133 1.35 -9.86 -10.56
N GLY A 134 0.16 -9.69 -9.99
CA GLY A 134 -1.09 -10.24 -10.52
C GLY A 134 -1.68 -11.41 -9.71
N VAL A 135 -1.79 -11.28 -8.39
CA VAL A 135 -2.52 -12.26 -7.56
C VAL A 135 -4.03 -12.08 -7.76
N VAL A 136 -4.57 -12.64 -8.85
CA VAL A 136 -5.93 -12.35 -9.35
C VAL A 136 -7.05 -12.48 -8.30
N PRO A 137 -7.12 -13.54 -7.46
CA PRO A 137 -8.17 -13.64 -6.46
C PRO A 137 -8.13 -12.49 -5.44
N ALA A 138 -6.92 -12.09 -5.02
CA ALA A 138 -6.73 -10.99 -4.10
C ALA A 138 -6.99 -9.64 -4.77
N LEU A 139 -6.64 -9.46 -6.05
CA LEU A 139 -6.96 -8.25 -6.81
C LEU A 139 -8.48 -8.06 -6.96
N ASN A 140 -9.21 -9.16 -7.20
CA ASN A 140 -10.67 -9.12 -7.25
C ASN A 140 -11.25 -8.68 -5.90
N ARG A 141 -10.77 -9.27 -4.79
CA ARG A 141 -11.17 -8.89 -3.43
C ARG A 141 -10.84 -7.42 -3.13
N LEU A 142 -9.69 -6.92 -3.59
CA LEU A 142 -9.26 -5.53 -3.41
C LEU A 142 -10.25 -4.54 -4.05
N GLY A 143 -10.81 -4.91 -5.20
CA GLY A 143 -11.83 -4.11 -5.89
C GLY A 143 -13.05 -3.84 -5.03
N ASP A 144 -13.43 -4.82 -4.19
CA ASP A 144 -14.60 -4.75 -3.31
C ASP A 144 -14.29 -4.07 -1.97
N ASP A 145 -13.05 -4.22 -1.45
CA ASP A 145 -12.70 -3.79 -0.09
C ASP A 145 -12.20 -2.34 0.02
N ILE A 146 -11.39 -1.84 -0.93
CA ILE A 146 -10.76 -0.51 -0.81
C ILE A 146 -10.40 0.13 -2.14
N GLU A 147 -10.67 1.44 -2.24
CA GLU A 147 -10.32 2.22 -3.42
C GLU A 147 -8.96 2.92 -3.36
N VAL A 148 -8.00 2.43 -4.14
CA VAL A 148 -6.63 2.97 -4.33
C VAL A 148 -6.20 2.95 -5.80
N ALA A 149 -5.14 3.66 -6.15
CA ALA A 149 -4.53 3.53 -7.47
C ALA A 149 -3.87 2.15 -7.65
N LEU A 150 -3.94 1.61 -8.86
CA LEU A 150 -3.38 0.28 -9.18
C LEU A 150 -2.20 0.41 -10.15
N ALA A 151 -1.10 -0.23 -9.78
CA ALA A 151 0.02 -0.54 -10.65
C ALA A 151 0.13 -2.07 -10.84
N VAL A 152 0.52 -2.49 -12.04
CA VAL A 152 0.69 -3.91 -12.37
C VAL A 152 2.07 -4.13 -12.95
N SER A 153 2.85 -4.99 -12.30
CA SER A 153 4.15 -5.47 -12.77
C SER A 153 3.95 -6.49 -13.92
N LEU A 154 3.88 -5.96 -15.15
CA LEU A 154 3.62 -6.75 -16.36
C LEU A 154 4.91 -7.31 -16.95
N HIS A 155 5.86 -6.43 -17.27
CA HIS A 155 7.25 -6.74 -17.68
C HIS A 155 7.45 -7.61 -18.94
N ALA A 156 6.38 -8.05 -19.60
CA ALA A 156 6.45 -8.82 -20.83
C ALA A 156 5.19 -8.59 -21.69
N PRO A 157 5.30 -8.65 -23.02
CA PRO A 157 4.19 -8.38 -23.92
C PRO A 157 3.38 -9.64 -24.27
N ASN A 158 3.84 -10.84 -23.88
CA ASN A 158 3.23 -12.14 -24.16
C ASN A 158 3.50 -13.12 -23.01
N ASP A 159 2.72 -14.19 -22.92
CA ASP A 159 2.81 -15.17 -21.83
C ASP A 159 4.12 -15.95 -21.84
N GLU A 160 4.66 -16.27 -23.02
CA GLU A 160 5.91 -17.04 -23.16
C GLU A 160 7.09 -16.36 -22.46
N LEU A 161 7.20 -15.03 -22.64
CA LEU A 161 8.21 -14.23 -21.97
C LEU A 161 7.83 -13.97 -20.50
N ARG A 162 6.55 -13.71 -20.23
CA ARG A 162 6.10 -13.41 -18.86
C ARG A 162 6.25 -14.59 -17.93
N ASP A 163 6.06 -15.82 -18.40
CA ASP A 163 6.29 -17.05 -17.65
C ASP A 163 7.73 -17.20 -17.15
N GLN A 164 8.69 -16.59 -17.85
CA GLN A 164 10.10 -16.59 -17.49
C GLN A 164 10.42 -15.46 -16.51
N LEU A 165 9.91 -14.26 -16.77
CA LEU A 165 10.22 -13.06 -15.97
C LEU A 165 9.41 -12.95 -14.67
N VAL A 166 8.14 -13.34 -14.72
CA VAL A 166 7.19 -13.26 -13.61
C VAL A 166 6.48 -14.63 -13.50
N PRO A 167 7.05 -15.60 -12.76
CA PRO A 167 6.56 -16.99 -12.74
C PRO A 167 5.09 -17.16 -12.32
N LEU A 168 4.51 -16.17 -11.63
CA LEU A 168 3.10 -16.13 -11.29
C LEU A 168 2.18 -16.19 -12.54
N ASN A 169 2.68 -15.75 -13.71
CA ASN A 169 1.95 -15.78 -14.97
C ASN A 169 1.46 -17.17 -15.36
N LYS A 170 2.21 -18.23 -15.04
CA LYS A 170 1.81 -19.61 -15.29
C LYS A 170 0.50 -19.98 -14.59
N LYS A 171 0.19 -19.31 -13.48
CA LYS A 171 -1.05 -19.48 -12.72
C LYS A 171 -2.13 -18.51 -13.17
N TYR A 172 -1.75 -17.27 -13.47
CA TYR A 172 -2.64 -16.21 -13.92
C TYR A 172 -2.05 -15.54 -15.17
N PRO A 173 -2.34 -16.10 -16.37
CA PRO A 173 -1.87 -15.56 -17.64
C PRO A 173 -2.33 -14.13 -17.88
N ILE A 174 -1.71 -13.46 -18.86
CA ILE A 174 -1.92 -12.03 -19.11
C ILE A 174 -3.40 -11.69 -19.33
N ASP A 175 -4.13 -12.49 -20.11
CA ASP A 175 -5.55 -12.24 -20.38
C ASP A 175 -6.41 -12.30 -19.11
N VAL A 176 -6.16 -13.27 -18.23
CA VAL A 176 -6.82 -13.42 -16.92
C VAL A 176 -6.48 -12.24 -16.01
N LEU A 177 -5.21 -11.81 -16.00
CA LEU A 177 -4.77 -10.64 -15.24
C LEU A 177 -5.44 -9.36 -15.74
N LEU A 178 -5.47 -9.13 -17.06
CA LEU A 178 -6.12 -7.97 -17.66
C LEU A 178 -7.63 -7.96 -17.40
N ALA A 179 -8.29 -9.12 -17.44
CA ALA A 179 -9.71 -9.23 -17.08
C ALA A 179 -9.96 -8.83 -15.62
N ALA A 180 -9.08 -9.22 -14.69
CA ALA A 180 -9.17 -8.77 -13.30
C ALA A 180 -8.92 -7.27 -13.15
N CYS A 181 -7.99 -6.71 -13.92
CA CYS A 181 -7.75 -5.27 -13.96
C CYS A 181 -8.97 -4.49 -14.51
N HIS A 182 -9.63 -5.01 -15.55
CA HIS A 182 -10.89 -4.46 -16.04
C HIS A 182 -11.95 -4.43 -14.97
N LYS A 183 -12.19 -5.58 -14.30
CA LYS A 183 -13.15 -5.65 -13.19
C LYS A 183 -12.82 -4.64 -12.09
N TYR A 184 -11.55 -4.48 -11.77
CA TYR A 184 -11.09 -3.48 -10.81
C TYR A 184 -11.42 -2.05 -11.25
N LEU A 185 -11.19 -1.70 -12.52
CA LEU A 185 -11.51 -0.37 -13.06
C LEU A 185 -13.01 -0.11 -13.16
N ASP A 186 -13.81 -1.10 -13.57
CA ASP A 186 -15.25 -0.98 -13.78
C ASP A 186 -15.98 -0.57 -12.50
N SER A 187 -15.49 -1.00 -11.34
CA SER A 187 -16.01 -0.59 -10.03
C SER A 187 -15.82 0.91 -9.72
N ARG A 188 -15.04 1.67 -10.52
CA ARG A 188 -14.51 3.01 -10.14
C ARG A 188 -14.80 4.14 -11.12
N GLY A 189 -15.49 3.84 -12.21
CA GLY A 189 -15.92 4.81 -13.22
C GLY A 189 -14.88 5.14 -14.30
N ASN A 190 -15.35 5.75 -15.40
CA ASN A 190 -14.69 5.79 -16.71
C ASN A 190 -13.38 6.62 -16.83
N ARG A 191 -12.75 7.06 -15.73
CA ARG A 191 -11.54 7.92 -15.76
C ARG A 191 -10.31 7.33 -15.11
N GLU A 192 -10.45 6.22 -14.37
CA GLU A 192 -9.32 5.57 -13.74
C GLU A 192 -8.55 4.72 -14.77
N LYS A 193 -7.22 4.65 -14.61
CA LYS A 193 -6.32 3.92 -15.50
C LYS A 193 -5.40 3.05 -14.64
N VAL A 194 -5.09 1.86 -15.13
CA VAL A 194 -4.02 1.04 -14.54
C VAL A 194 -2.68 1.55 -15.02
N THR A 195 -1.71 1.63 -14.10
CA THR A 195 -0.31 1.88 -14.45
C THR A 195 0.35 0.54 -14.73
N PHE A 196 0.88 0.34 -15.93
CA PHE A 196 1.60 -0.90 -16.24
C PHE A 196 3.10 -0.66 -16.12
N GLU A 197 3.72 -1.40 -15.20
CA GLU A 197 5.16 -1.33 -14.99
C GLU A 197 5.88 -2.31 -15.92
N TYR A 198 6.92 -1.81 -16.57
CA TYR A 198 7.68 -2.55 -17.55
C TYR A 198 9.17 -2.27 -17.36
N VAL A 199 9.86 -3.17 -16.67
CA VAL A 199 11.33 -3.11 -16.57
C VAL A 199 11.93 -3.40 -17.95
N LEU A 200 12.93 -2.62 -18.35
CA LEU A 200 13.66 -2.87 -19.58
C LEU A 200 14.90 -3.71 -19.27
N LEU A 201 14.91 -4.93 -19.78
CA LEU A 201 15.98 -5.91 -19.63
C LEU A 201 16.69 -6.05 -20.98
N ALA A 202 17.98 -5.71 -20.98
CA ALA A 202 18.80 -5.65 -22.18
C ALA A 202 18.79 -6.99 -22.95
N GLY A 203 18.32 -6.97 -24.20
CA GLY A 203 18.26 -8.14 -25.07
C GLY A 203 17.20 -9.18 -24.69
N VAL A 204 16.30 -8.86 -23.75
CA VAL A 204 15.27 -9.79 -23.25
C VAL A 204 13.88 -9.32 -23.63
N ASN A 205 13.50 -8.11 -23.22
CA ASN A 205 12.13 -7.60 -23.39
C ASN A 205 12.09 -6.17 -23.97
N ASP A 206 13.20 -5.73 -24.58
CA ASP A 206 13.48 -4.34 -24.98
C ASP A 206 13.53 -4.13 -26.50
N GLN A 207 13.31 -5.17 -27.30
CA GLN A 207 13.30 -5.08 -28.77
C GLN A 207 12.04 -4.40 -29.36
N PRO A 208 12.12 -3.81 -30.57
CA PRO A 208 10.98 -3.17 -31.23
C PRO A 208 9.75 -4.06 -31.42
N GLU A 209 9.93 -5.38 -31.64
CA GLU A 209 8.80 -6.31 -31.71
C GLU A 209 8.03 -6.38 -30.39
N HIS A 210 8.71 -6.35 -29.24
CA HIS A 210 8.09 -6.40 -27.92
C HIS A 210 7.25 -5.15 -27.68
N ALA A 211 7.76 -3.98 -28.05
CA ALA A 211 7.00 -2.72 -27.98
C ALA A 211 5.73 -2.78 -28.86
N SER A 212 5.82 -3.36 -30.06
CA SER A 212 4.67 -3.52 -30.96
C SER A 212 3.62 -4.49 -30.40
N GLN A 213 4.06 -5.59 -29.78
CA GLN A 213 3.17 -6.55 -29.12
C GLN A 213 2.51 -5.92 -27.89
N LEU A 214 3.29 -5.23 -27.04
CA LEU A 214 2.78 -4.51 -25.87
C LEU A 214 1.75 -3.45 -26.26
N ALA A 215 2.01 -2.67 -27.31
CA ALA A 215 1.07 -1.67 -27.81
C ALA A 215 -0.25 -2.29 -28.30
N LYS A 216 -0.22 -3.50 -28.87
CA LYS A 216 -1.45 -4.23 -29.22
C LYS A 216 -2.20 -4.69 -27.97
N LEU A 217 -1.47 -5.21 -26.99
CA LEU A 217 -2.04 -5.68 -25.72
C LEU A 217 -2.71 -4.54 -24.96
N MET A 218 -2.04 -3.39 -24.82
CA MET A 218 -2.54 -2.25 -24.05
C MET A 218 -3.75 -1.55 -24.67
N LYS A 219 -4.09 -1.82 -25.95
CA LYS A 219 -5.32 -1.31 -26.57
C LYS A 219 -6.59 -1.88 -25.94
N THR A 220 -6.50 -3.00 -25.24
CA THR A 220 -7.67 -3.63 -24.62
C THR A 220 -8.09 -2.96 -23.33
N ILE A 221 -7.19 -2.23 -22.65
CA ILE A 221 -7.42 -1.67 -21.31
C ILE A 221 -7.00 -0.20 -21.19
N PRO A 222 -7.79 0.67 -20.50
CA PRO A 222 -7.38 2.02 -20.18
C PRO A 222 -6.11 2.02 -19.30
N SER A 223 -5.00 2.41 -19.90
CA SER A 223 -3.67 2.30 -19.29
C SER A 223 -2.86 3.60 -19.43
N LYS A 224 -1.82 3.71 -18.60
CA LYS A 224 -0.75 4.70 -18.70
C LYS A 224 0.59 4.07 -18.34
#